data_AF-A0AAW5EBZ9-F1
#
_entry.id   AF-A0AAW5EBZ9-F1
#
_cell.length_a   1.000
_cell.length_b   1.000
_cell.length_c   1.000
_cell.angle_alpha   90.00
_cell.angle_beta   90.00
_cell.angle_gamma   90.00
#
_symmetry.space_group_name_H-M   'P 1'
#
loop_
_entity.id
_entity.type
_entity.pdbx_description
1 polymer ?
#
loop_
_entity_poly.entity_id
_entity_poly.type
_entity_poly.pdbx_seq_one_letter_code
_entity_poly.pdbx_strand_id
1 'polypeptide(L)' 'MSKLYLMSLGCNKNLVDSEIMLGRLSAYELCDEPSKADVLIVNTCGFIDSAKKESINA' A
#
# COMPACT_ATOMS: atom_id res chain seq x y z
N MET A 1 17.29 -8.70 -1.51
CA MET A 1 16.27 -8.33 -0.51
C MET A 1 14.91 -8.71 -1.09
N SER A 2 13.92 -9.02 -0.26
CA SER A 2 12.56 -9.25 -0.77
C SER A 2 11.96 -7.94 -1.28
N LYS A 3 11.25 -8.00 -2.40
CA LYS A 3 10.62 -6.85 -3.05
C LYS A 3 9.24 -6.57 -2.44
N LEU A 4 9.00 -5.32 -2.08
CA LEU A 4 7.75 -4.83 -1.53
C LEU A 4 7.08 -3.90 -2.53
N TYR A 5 5.81 -4.17 -2.83
CA TYR A 5 4.92 -3.23 -3.48
C TYR A 5 3.88 -2.75 -2.47
N LEU A 6 3.71 -1.43 -2.36
CA LEU A 6 2.70 -0.83 -1.50
C LEU A 6 1.78 0.06 -2.33
N MET A 7 0.50 -0.29 -2.31
CA MET A 7 -0.58 0.52 -2.88
C MET A 7 -1.31 1.24 -1.74
N SER A 8 -1.33 2.58 -1.80
CA SER A 8 -2.10 3.40 -0.86
C SER A 8 -3.34 3.95 -1.55
N LEU A 9 -4.51 3.55 -1.07
CA LEU A 9 -5.83 3.95 -1.53
C LEU A 9 -6.58 4.72 -0.44
N GLY A 10 -7.75 5.28 -0.77
CA GLY A 10 -8.57 6.01 0.19
C GLY A 10 -8.16 7.47 0.33
N CYS A 11 -7.74 7.91 1.51
CA CYS A 11 -7.51 9.33 1.80
C CYS A 11 -6.05 9.65 2.18
N ASN A 12 -5.77 10.94 2.36
CA ASN A 12 -4.45 11.43 2.74
C ASN A 12 -3.91 10.82 4.05
N LYS A 13 -4.77 10.34 4.95
CA LYS A 13 -4.32 9.61 6.14
C LYS A 13 -3.69 8.27 5.78
N ASN A 14 -4.29 7.52 4.85
CA ASN A 14 -3.73 6.26 4.35
C ASN A 14 -2.37 6.49 3.67
N LEU A 15 -2.20 7.62 2.97
CA LEU A 15 -0.92 7.98 2.37
C LEU A 15 0.17 8.22 3.43
N VAL A 16 -0.11 9.06 4.43
CA VAL A 16 0.84 9.34 5.52
C VAL A 16 1.18 8.07 6.31
N ASP A 17 0.17 7.24 6.60
CA ASP A 17 0.39 5.96 7.28
C ASP A 17 1.27 5.03 6.44
N SER A 18 1.08 5.03 5.11
CA SER A 18 1.90 4.24 4.19
C SER A 18 3.37 4.69 4.19
N GLU A 19 3.64 5.99 4.20
CA GLU A 19 5.02 6.52 4.31
C GLU A 19 5.68 6.09 5.62
N ILE A 20 4.93 6.11 6.74
CA ILE A 20 5.40 5.62 8.04
C ILE A 20 5.69 4.10 7.98
N MET A 21 4.81 3.32 7.34
CA MET A 21 5.02 1.88 7.13
C MET A 21 6.29 1.61 6.32
N LEU A 22 6.52 2.36 5.23
CA LEU A 22 7.72 2.26 4.41
C LEU A 22 8.99 2.56 5.21
N GLY A 23 8.97 3.56 6.08
CA GLY A 23 10.09 3.85 6.97
C GLY A 23 10.43 2.68 7.92
N ARG A 24 9.40 1.97 8.41
CA ARG A 24 9.58 0.78 9.27
C ARG A 24 10.00 -0.48 8.50
N LEU A 25 9.62 -0.56 7.23
CA LEU A 25 9.90 -1.69 6.33
C LEU A 25 11.15 -1.45 5.48
N SER A 26 12.09 -0.62 5.95
CA SER A 26 13.31 -0.23 5.22
C SER A 26 14.26 -1.39 4.87
N ALA A 27 14.04 -2.59 5.40
CA ALA A 27 14.75 -3.81 5.03
C ALA A 27 14.27 -4.44 3.70
N TYR A 28 13.11 -4.00 3.18
CA TYR A 28 12.58 -4.42 1.87
C TYR A 28 13.06 -3.48 0.76
N GLU A 29 13.16 -4.03 -0.45
CA GLU A 29 13.42 -3.23 -1.65
C GLU A 29 12.08 -2.82 -2.27
N LEU A 30 11.86 -1.52 -2.50
CA LEU A 30 10.62 -1.08 -3.15
C LEU A 30 10.64 -1.42 -4.64
N CYS A 31 9.51 -1.89 -5.13
CA CYS A 31 9.28 -2.06 -6.55
C CYS A 31 8.05 -1.29 -7.02
N ASP A 32 8.07 -0.83 -8.27
CA ASP A 32 7.01 0.00 -8.85
C ASP A 32 5.87 -0.82 -9.49
N GLU A 33 6.02 -2.14 -9.59
CA GLU A 33 5.05 -3.03 -10.21
C GLU A 33 4.64 -4.17 -9.27
N PRO A 34 3.32 -4.42 -9.09
CA PRO A 34 2.81 -5.52 -8.25
C PRO A 34 3.36 -6.90 -8.66
N SER A 35 3.53 -7.11 -9.98
CA SER A 35 4.01 -8.37 -10.57
C SER A 35 5.44 -8.72 -10.20
N LYS A 36 6.22 -7.74 -9.71
CA LYS A 36 7.62 -7.90 -9.31
C LYS A 36 7.79 -8.03 -7.80
N ALA A 37 6.70 -8.00 -7.04
CA ALA A 37 6.72 -7.98 -5.58
C ALA A 37 6.70 -9.40 -4.99
N ASP A 38 7.54 -9.64 -3.98
CA ASP A 38 7.44 -10.83 -3.13
C ASP A 38 6.36 -10.65 -2.06
N VAL A 39 6.14 -9.39 -1.64
CA VAL A 39 5.12 -9.00 -0.66
C VAL A 39 4.36 -7.79 -1.20
N LEU A 40 3.03 -7.82 -1.08
CA LEU A 40 2.16 -6.72 -1.50
C LEU A 40 1.32 -6.22 -0.32
N ILE A 41 1.25 -4.90 -0.15
CA ILE A 41 0.42 -4.22 0.85
C ILE A 41 -0.56 -3.31 0.14
N VAL A 42 -1.86 -3.49 0.40
CA VAL A 42 -2.91 -2.52 0.01
C VAL A 42 -3.40 -1.85 1.29
N ASN A 43 -3.16 -0.55 1.41
CA ASN A 43 -3.66 0.27 2.52
C ASN A 43 -4.87 1.07 2.04
N THR A 44 -6.05 0.87 2.64
CA THR A 44 -7.29 1.58 2.28
C THR A 44 -8.11 1.92 3.51
N CYS A 45 -9.16 2.72 3.35
CA CYS A 45 -10.10 3.04 4.41
C CYS A 45 -11.23 1.99 4.52
N GLY A 46 -11.33 1.32 5.67
CA GLY A 46 -12.40 0.37 5.97
C GLY A 46 -13.76 0.99 6.34
N PHE A 47 -13.91 2.32 6.29
CA PHE A 47 -15.14 3.01 6.68
C PHE A 47 -15.79 3.78 5.54
N ILE A 48 -14.99 4.41 4.67
CA ILE A 48 -15.49 5.20 3.55
C ILE A 48 -15.89 4.26 2.40
N ASP A 49 -17.15 4.30 1.99
CA ASP A 49 -17.69 3.37 0.98
C ASP A 49 -17.00 3.49 -0.39
N SER A 50 -16.62 4.71 -0.80
CA SER A 50 -15.86 4.92 -2.04
C SER A 50 -14.48 4.27 -1.99
N ALA A 51 -13.77 4.38 -0.86
CA ALA A 51 -12.46 3.76 -0.67
C ALA A 51 -12.52 2.23 -0.63
N LYS A 52 -13.60 1.66 -0.07
CA LYS A 52 -13.86 0.21 -0.12
C LYS A 52 -14.04 -0.26 -1.55
N LYS A 53 -14.89 0.42 -2.32
CA LYS A 53 -15.15 0.09 -3.73
C LYS A 53 -13.88 0.22 -4.57
N GLU A 54 -13.11 1.27 -4.36
CA GLU A 54 -11.80 1.45 -5.01
C GLU A 54 -10.88 0.26 -4.72
N SER A 55 -10.73 -0.14 -3.45
CA SER A 55 -9.84 -1.24 -3.07
C SER A 55 -10.24 -2.61 -3.60
N ILE A 56 -11.53 -2.86 -3.84
CA ILE A 56 -11.99 -4.13 -4.41
C ILE A 56 -11.75 -4.18 -5.94
N ASN A 57 -11.70 -3.02 -6.59
CA ASN A 57 -11.56 -2.91 -8.05
C ASN A 57 -10.13 -2.55 -8.50
N ALA A 58 -9.18 -2.42 -7.57
CA ALA A 58 -7.80 -2.02 -7.82
C ALA A 58 -6.93 -3.14 -8.39
#